data_AF-A0A0B6YPL2-F1
#
_entry.id   AF-A0A0B6YPL2-F1
#
_cell.length_a   1.000
_cell.length_b   1.000
_cell.length_c   1.000
_cell.angle_alpha   90.00
_cell.angle_beta   90.00
_cell.angle_gamma   90.00
#
_symmetry.space_group_name_H-M   'P 1'
#
loop_
_entity.id
_entity.type
_entity.pdbx_description
1 polymer ?
#
loop_
_entity_poly.entity_id
_entity_poly.type
_entity_poly.pdbx_seq_one_letter_code
_entity_poly.pdbx_strand_id
1 'polypeptide(L)'
;QNQLKGELQDLLAVQDVKHQDVKAAHVYSVIQMLKEHSHMELDLKIRHHEQIYDVLHKLMEANHSAHAKYLDEIHDKEVTELTKRMDFQSREHMKILGKKHKDKQELSRIKREAQQKHVQTAVTERHKLKEILDKRQSELKIKLAEIKKEFVKEKEEVVKTYKAEYEE
;
A
#
# COMPACT_ATOMS: atom_id res chain seq x y z
N GLN A 1 12.20 -76.23 42.50
CA GLN A 1 13.26 -75.36 41.92
C GLN A 1 13.02 -75.00 40.46
N ASN A 2 12.60 -75.94 39.58
CA ASN A 2 12.34 -75.62 38.16
C ASN A 2 11.05 -74.79 37.93
N GLN A 3 9.99 -75.00 38.71
CA GLN A 3 8.77 -74.16 38.65
C GLN A 3 9.04 -72.68 38.98
N LEU A 4 9.74 -72.41 40.09
CA LEU A 4 10.12 -71.05 40.48
C LEU A 4 10.99 -70.33 39.42
N LYS A 5 11.83 -71.07 38.69
CA LYS A 5 12.62 -70.51 37.59
C LYS A 5 11.75 -70.14 36.39
N GLY A 6 10.75 -70.96 36.06
CA GLY A 6 9.77 -70.66 35.01
C GLY A 6 8.91 -69.44 35.36
N GLU A 7 8.38 -69.38 36.58
CA GLU A 7 7.58 -68.26 37.07
C GLU A 7 8.36 -66.93 37.07
N LEU A 8 9.65 -66.96 37.45
CA LEU A 8 10.52 -65.78 37.38
C LEU A 8 10.76 -65.32 35.93
N GLN A 9 10.91 -66.27 35.02
CA GLN A 9 11.14 -66.01 33.60
C GLN A 9 9.89 -65.43 32.92
N ASP A 10 8.70 -65.92 33.29
CA ASP A 10 7.41 -65.35 32.88
C ASP A 10 7.21 -63.93 33.43
N LEU A 11 7.58 -63.70 34.69
CA LEU A 11 7.48 -62.38 35.32
C LEU A 11 8.37 -61.34 34.63
N LEU A 12 9.60 -61.73 34.27
CA LEU A 12 10.53 -60.89 33.51
C LEU A 12 9.99 -60.57 32.11
N ALA A 13 9.44 -61.57 31.41
CA ALA A 13 8.83 -61.35 30.09
C ALA A 13 7.65 -60.37 30.15
N VAL A 14 6.78 -60.50 31.17
CA VAL A 14 5.65 -59.57 31.40
C VAL A 14 6.15 -58.16 31.74
N GLN A 15 7.22 -58.05 32.54
CA GLN A 15 7.84 -56.76 32.87
C GLN A 15 8.43 -56.09 31.63
N ASP A 16 9.12 -56.83 30.77
CA ASP A 16 9.71 -56.32 29.53
C ASP A 16 8.64 -55.79 28.56
N VAL A 17 7.54 -56.52 28.39
CA VAL A 17 6.40 -56.07 27.57
C VAL A 17 5.81 -54.78 28.14
N LYS A 18 5.53 -54.73 29.45
CA LYS A 18 5.02 -53.51 30.10
C LYS A 18 5.97 -52.32 29.96
N HIS A 19 7.28 -52.55 30.07
CA HIS A 19 8.26 -51.48 29.90
C HIS A 19 8.31 -50.98 28.45
N GLN A 20 8.17 -51.88 27.46
CA GLN A 20 8.04 -51.51 26.06
C GLN A 20 6.76 -50.71 25.78
N ASP A 21 5.62 -51.13 26.33
CA ASP A 21 4.34 -50.43 26.17
C ASP A 21 4.38 -49.02 26.77
N VAL A 22 4.91 -48.88 27.99
CA VAL A 22 5.07 -47.57 28.65
C VAL A 22 6.02 -46.67 27.84
N LYS A 23 7.13 -47.22 27.33
CA LYS A 23 8.06 -46.46 26.51
C LYS A 23 7.41 -46.01 25.20
N ALA A 24 6.65 -46.88 24.55
CA ALA A 24 5.92 -46.55 23.33
C ALA A 24 4.85 -45.47 23.57
N ALA A 25 4.08 -45.59 24.65
CA ALA A 25 3.08 -44.60 25.06
C ALA A 25 3.72 -43.24 25.39
N HIS A 26 4.86 -43.25 26.09
CA HIS A 26 5.60 -42.02 26.40
C HIS A 26 6.14 -41.34 25.14
N VAL A 27 6.78 -42.10 24.24
CA VAL A 27 7.25 -41.57 22.95
C VAL A 27 6.10 -40.98 22.14
N TYR A 28 4.96 -41.68 22.08
CA TYR A 28 3.76 -41.18 21.41
C TYR A 28 3.25 -39.86 22.03
N SER A 29 3.16 -39.79 23.35
CA SER A 29 2.74 -38.58 24.07
C SER A 29 3.69 -37.40 23.82
N VAL A 30 5.00 -37.64 23.79
CA VAL A 30 6.00 -36.60 23.51
C VAL A 30 5.88 -36.11 22.07
N ILE A 31 5.72 -37.02 21.09
CA ILE A 31 5.50 -36.64 19.68
C ILE A 31 4.24 -35.79 19.53
N GLN A 32 3.16 -36.18 20.19
CA GLN A 32 1.90 -35.44 20.14
C GLN A 32 2.05 -34.03 20.73
N MET A 33 2.71 -33.92 21.88
CA MET A 33 3.00 -32.63 22.52
C MET A 33 3.86 -31.73 21.62
N LEU A 34 4.88 -32.29 20.98
CA LEU A 34 5.74 -31.53 20.05
C LEU A 34 4.95 -31.02 18.84
N LYS A 35 4.07 -31.84 18.26
CA LYS A 35 3.19 -31.42 17.16
C LYS A 35 2.24 -30.29 17.56
N GLU A 36 1.63 -30.40 18.74
CA GLU A 36 0.74 -29.37 19.28
C GLU A 36 1.51 -28.07 19.54
N HIS A 37 2.72 -28.16 20.09
CA HIS A 37 3.59 -27.00 20.30
C HIS A 37 3.95 -26.31 18.98
N SER A 38 4.40 -27.07 17.97
CA SER A 38 4.70 -26.53 16.63
C SER A 38 3.49 -25.85 16.00
N HIS A 39 2.28 -26.42 16.18
CA HIS A 39 1.06 -25.80 15.68
C HIS A 39 0.74 -24.47 16.39
N MET A 40 0.87 -24.43 17.73
CA MET A 40 0.66 -23.21 18.51
C MET A 40 1.66 -22.09 18.13
N GLU A 41 2.92 -22.45 17.89
CA GLU A 41 3.93 -21.50 17.42
C GLU A 41 3.61 -20.94 16.04
N LEU A 42 3.21 -21.80 15.09
CA LEU A 42 2.78 -21.38 13.76
C LEU A 42 1.61 -20.40 13.83
N ASP A 43 0.58 -20.73 14.62
CA ASP A 43 -0.61 -19.89 14.81
C ASP A 43 -0.25 -18.53 15.44
N LEU A 44 0.70 -18.51 16.38
CA LEU A 44 1.20 -17.27 16.96
C LEU A 44 1.93 -16.42 15.90
N LYS A 45 2.79 -17.05 15.10
CA LYS A 45 3.56 -16.39 14.03
C LYS A 45 2.65 -15.77 12.98
N ILE A 46 1.63 -16.51 12.54
CA ILE A 46 0.61 -16.02 11.59
C ILE A 46 -0.16 -14.84 12.19
N ARG A 47 -0.67 -14.95 13.42
CA ARG A 47 -1.42 -13.84 14.06
C ARG A 47 -0.59 -12.57 14.20
N HIS A 48 0.68 -12.71 14.60
CA HIS A 48 1.56 -11.55 14.72
C HIS A 48 1.82 -10.89 13.37
N HIS A 49 2.04 -11.70 12.34
CA HIS A 49 2.22 -11.23 10.97
C HIS A 49 0.96 -10.52 10.43
N GLU A 50 -0.23 -11.06 10.67
CA GLU A 50 -1.49 -10.39 10.32
C GLU A 50 -1.60 -9.00 10.95
N GLN A 51 -1.28 -8.87 12.24
CA GLN A 51 -1.31 -7.59 12.94
C GLN A 51 -0.34 -6.56 12.34
N ILE A 52 0.89 -7.00 12.02
CA ILE A 52 1.89 -6.14 11.35
C ILE A 52 1.36 -5.65 10.00
N TYR A 53 0.85 -6.57 9.18
CA TYR A 53 0.34 -6.22 7.85
C TYR A 53 -0.91 -5.35 7.91
N ASP A 54 -1.77 -5.50 8.93
CA ASP A 54 -2.91 -4.60 9.11
C ASP A 54 -2.48 -3.17 9.40
N VAL A 55 -1.41 -2.98 10.19
CA VAL A 55 -0.83 -1.65 10.45
C VAL A 55 -0.17 -1.10 9.19
N LEU A 56 0.63 -1.92 8.49
CA LEU A 56 1.26 -1.52 7.22
C LEU A 56 0.22 -1.14 6.17
N HIS A 57 -0.88 -1.88 6.08
CA HIS A 57 -1.99 -1.59 5.16
C HIS A 57 -2.60 -0.22 5.46
N LYS A 58 -2.89 0.08 6.73
CA LYS A 58 -3.41 1.39 7.15
C LYS A 58 -2.44 2.52 6.82
N LEU A 59 -1.14 2.31 7.08
CA LEU A 59 -0.10 3.29 6.76
C LEU A 59 0.00 3.54 5.25
N MET A 60 -0.06 2.47 4.45
CA MET A 60 -0.05 2.53 2.99
C MET A 60 -1.25 3.33 2.47
N GLU A 61 -2.48 3.02 2.90
CA GLU A 61 -3.68 3.76 2.51
C GLU A 61 -3.61 5.25 2.92
N ALA A 62 -3.09 5.54 4.13
CA ALA A 62 -2.88 6.90 4.58
C ALA A 62 -1.87 7.65 3.69
N ASN A 63 -0.76 7.00 3.33
CA ASN A 63 0.25 7.54 2.43
C ASN A 63 -0.31 7.77 1.02
N HIS A 64 -1.09 6.83 0.49
CA HIS A 64 -1.75 6.93 -0.80
C HIS A 64 -2.70 8.15 -0.84
N SER A 65 -3.50 8.33 0.21
CA SER A 65 -4.38 9.50 0.35
C SER A 65 -3.58 10.81 0.45
N ALA A 66 -2.47 10.81 1.19
CA ALA A 66 -1.61 11.99 1.32
C ALA A 66 -0.98 12.38 -0.02
N HIS A 67 -0.49 11.42 -0.81
CA HIS A 67 0.05 11.69 -2.14
C HIS A 67 -0.99 12.28 -3.10
N ALA A 68 -2.23 11.78 -3.07
CA ALA A 68 -3.31 12.32 -3.89
C ALA A 68 -3.61 13.78 -3.52
N LYS A 69 -3.77 14.08 -2.22
CA LYS A 69 -4.00 15.45 -1.73
C LYS A 69 -2.85 16.39 -2.10
N TYR A 70 -1.61 15.93 -1.92
CA TYR A 70 -0.43 16.73 -2.24
C TYR A 70 -0.35 17.08 -3.73
N LEU A 71 -0.76 16.17 -4.62
CA LEU A 71 -0.82 16.43 -6.06
C LEU A 71 -1.87 17.51 -6.38
N ASP A 72 -3.04 17.44 -5.74
CA ASP A 72 -4.08 18.46 -5.90
C ASP A 72 -3.62 19.83 -5.37
N GLU A 73 -2.94 19.86 -4.22
CA GLU A 73 -2.36 21.09 -3.67
C GLU A 73 -1.31 21.72 -4.58
N ILE A 74 -0.48 20.91 -5.25
CA ILE A 74 0.48 21.42 -6.25
C ILE A 74 -0.28 22.07 -7.41
N HIS A 75 -1.32 21.40 -7.92
CA HIS A 75 -2.12 21.94 -9.02
C HIS A 75 -2.81 23.25 -8.64
N ASP A 76 -3.41 23.34 -7.45
CA ASP A 76 -4.07 24.57 -6.99
C ASP A 76 -3.09 25.74 -6.87
N LYS A 77 -1.86 25.48 -6.44
CA LYS A 77 -0.77 26.47 -6.43
C LYS A 77 -0.40 26.91 -7.84
N GLU A 78 -0.20 25.96 -8.77
CA GLU A 78 0.12 26.25 -10.17
C GLU A 78 -0.99 27.07 -10.86
N VAL A 79 -2.25 26.74 -10.61
CA VAL A 79 -3.42 27.49 -11.12
C VAL A 79 -3.44 28.90 -10.56
N THR A 80 -3.24 29.06 -9.25
CA THR A 80 -3.21 30.37 -8.59
C THR A 80 -2.09 31.26 -9.15
N GLU A 81 -0.90 30.70 -9.35
CA GLU A 81 0.23 31.41 -9.94
C GLU A 81 -0.01 31.79 -11.40
N LEU A 82 -0.59 30.88 -12.20
CA LEU A 82 -0.96 31.15 -13.58
C LEU A 82 -1.95 32.31 -13.65
N THR A 83 -3.02 32.28 -12.84
CA THR A 83 -4.01 33.37 -12.79
C THR A 83 -3.36 34.71 -12.45
N LYS A 84 -2.51 34.77 -11.42
CA LYS A 84 -1.79 36.00 -11.06
C LYS A 84 -0.92 36.52 -12.21
N ARG A 85 -0.20 35.63 -12.89
CA ARG A 85 0.66 35.98 -14.04
C ARG A 85 -0.17 36.52 -15.20
N MET A 86 -1.30 35.88 -15.49
CA MET A 86 -2.21 36.30 -16.56
C MET A 86 -2.83 37.66 -16.27
N ASP A 87 -3.33 37.89 -15.05
CA ASP A 87 -3.88 39.18 -14.65
C ASP A 87 -2.87 40.31 -14.78
N PHE A 88 -1.61 40.06 -14.37
CA PHE A 88 -0.52 41.02 -14.53
C PHE A 88 -0.25 41.33 -16.00
N GLN A 89 -0.14 40.31 -16.86
CA GLN A 89 0.07 40.50 -18.29
C GLN A 89 -1.07 41.27 -18.95
N SER A 90 -2.33 41.00 -18.55
CA SER A 90 -3.50 41.72 -19.06
C SER A 90 -3.45 43.20 -18.70
N ARG A 91 -3.15 43.53 -17.44
CA ARG A 91 -3.03 44.91 -16.97
C ARG A 91 -1.94 45.68 -17.72
N GLU A 92 -0.77 45.07 -17.88
CA GLU A 92 0.34 45.71 -18.62
C GLU A 92 0.01 45.88 -20.10
N HIS A 93 -0.61 44.88 -20.74
CA HIS A 93 -1.05 44.99 -22.13
C HIS A 93 -2.08 46.12 -22.33
N MET A 94 -3.06 46.25 -21.43
CA MET A 94 -4.05 47.33 -21.45
C MET A 94 -3.42 48.73 -21.28
N LYS A 95 -2.38 48.84 -20.44
CA LYS A 95 -1.62 50.07 -20.21
C LYS A 95 -0.82 50.46 -21.45
N ILE A 96 -0.18 49.50 -22.12
CA ILE A 96 0.56 49.72 -23.37
C ILE A 96 -0.39 50.17 -24.48
N LEU A 97 -1.53 49.49 -24.65
CA LEU A 97 -2.55 49.87 -25.64
C LEU A 97 -3.04 51.30 -25.45
N GLY A 98 -3.29 51.71 -24.20
CA GLY A 98 -3.71 53.08 -23.88
C GLY A 98 -2.70 54.16 -24.23
N LYS A 99 -1.39 53.84 -24.25
CA LYS A 99 -0.34 54.77 -24.69
C LYS A 99 -0.15 54.80 -26.20
N LYS A 100 -0.45 53.69 -26.90
CA LYS A 100 -0.16 53.50 -28.32
C LYS A 100 -1.21 54.09 -29.26
N HIS A 101 -2.48 54.08 -28.86
CA HIS A 101 -3.58 54.56 -29.71
C HIS A 101 -4.23 55.82 -29.14
N LYS A 102 -4.30 56.87 -29.97
CA LYS A 102 -4.91 58.17 -29.61
C LYS A 102 -6.40 58.26 -29.99
N ASP A 103 -6.83 57.48 -30.98
CA ASP A 103 -8.24 57.38 -31.36
C ASP A 103 -9.01 56.56 -30.32
N LYS A 104 -10.04 57.17 -29.73
CA LYS A 104 -10.85 56.58 -28.66
C LYS A 104 -11.69 55.39 -29.14
N GLN A 105 -12.24 55.43 -30.35
CA GLN A 105 -13.06 54.34 -30.88
C GLN A 105 -12.19 53.13 -31.23
N GLU A 106 -11.07 53.37 -31.93
CA GLU A 106 -10.16 52.30 -32.31
C GLU A 106 -9.45 51.69 -31.08
N LEU A 107 -9.06 52.51 -30.09
CA LEU A 107 -8.54 52.00 -28.82
C LEU A 107 -9.58 51.13 -28.10
N SER A 108 -10.87 51.51 -28.13
CA SER A 108 -11.91 50.71 -27.49
C SER A 108 -12.13 49.37 -28.20
N ARG A 109 -12.05 49.34 -29.54
CA ARG A 109 -12.13 48.10 -30.32
C ARG A 109 -10.96 47.18 -30.01
N ILE A 110 -9.73 47.69 -30.06
CA ILE A 110 -8.51 46.92 -29.79
C ILE A 110 -8.48 46.39 -28.35
N LYS A 111 -8.95 47.17 -27.36
CA LYS A 111 -9.06 46.69 -25.98
C LYS A 111 -10.04 45.51 -25.84
N ARG A 112 -11.18 45.53 -26.56
CA ARG A 112 -12.13 44.41 -26.56
C ARG A 112 -11.51 43.15 -27.18
N GLU A 113 -10.87 43.28 -28.34
CA GLU A 113 -10.18 42.17 -29.00
C GLU A 113 -9.06 41.59 -28.12
N ALA A 114 -8.27 42.47 -27.47
CA ALA A 114 -7.23 42.05 -26.54
C ALA A 114 -7.79 41.30 -25.33
N GLN A 115 -8.91 41.76 -24.76
CA GLN A 115 -9.57 41.08 -23.65
C GLN A 115 -10.11 39.71 -24.09
N GLN A 116 -10.74 39.63 -25.27
CA GLN A 116 -11.25 38.37 -25.80
C GLN A 116 -10.12 37.35 -26.04
N LYS A 117 -9.01 37.81 -26.62
CA LYS A 117 -7.80 36.98 -26.80
C LYS A 117 -7.25 36.52 -25.46
N HIS A 118 -7.17 37.42 -24.47
CA HIS A 118 -6.69 37.09 -23.14
C HIS A 118 -7.54 36.02 -22.46
N VAL A 119 -8.88 36.14 -22.52
CA VAL A 119 -9.81 35.14 -21.98
C VAL A 119 -9.62 33.79 -22.69
N GLN A 120 -9.52 33.78 -24.02
CA GLN A 120 -9.29 32.54 -24.76
C GLN A 120 -7.98 31.86 -24.35
N THR A 121 -6.90 32.63 -24.22
CA THR A 121 -5.61 32.09 -23.73
C THR A 121 -5.75 31.56 -22.31
N ALA A 122 -6.47 32.25 -21.42
CA ALA A 122 -6.67 31.79 -20.03
C ALA A 122 -7.41 30.45 -19.97
N VAL A 123 -8.47 30.31 -20.77
CA VAL A 123 -9.24 29.07 -20.86
C VAL A 123 -8.36 27.93 -21.39
N THR A 124 -7.60 28.17 -22.45
CA THR A 124 -6.70 27.17 -23.03
C THR A 124 -5.62 26.73 -22.04
N GLU A 125 -4.94 27.66 -21.38
CA GLU A 125 -3.88 27.32 -20.42
C GLU A 125 -4.42 26.59 -19.18
N ARG A 126 -5.61 27.00 -18.68
CA ARG A 126 -6.28 26.27 -17.60
C ARG A 126 -6.68 24.87 -18.01
N HIS A 127 -7.13 24.68 -19.25
CA HIS A 127 -7.46 23.35 -19.78
C HIS A 127 -6.23 22.46 -19.84
N LYS A 128 -5.10 22.96 -20.36
CA LYS A 128 -3.82 22.23 -20.37
C LYS A 128 -3.35 21.82 -18.98
N LEU A 129 -3.43 22.74 -18.00
CA LEU A 129 -3.07 22.40 -16.61
C LEU A 129 -3.96 21.28 -16.05
N LYS A 130 -5.25 21.28 -16.40
CA LYS A 130 -6.17 20.22 -15.98
C LYS A 130 -5.83 18.89 -16.65
N GLU A 131 -5.55 18.87 -17.95
CA GLU A 131 -5.12 17.64 -18.65
C GLU A 131 -3.84 17.05 -18.03
N ILE A 132 -2.90 17.91 -17.63
CA ILE A 132 -1.68 17.50 -16.93
C ILE A 132 -2.01 16.89 -15.57
N LEU A 133 -2.91 17.51 -14.79
CA LEU A 133 -3.36 16.96 -13.51
C LEU A 133 -4.01 15.59 -13.69
N ASP A 134 -4.97 15.48 -14.61
CA ASP A 134 -5.70 14.24 -14.87
C ASP A 134 -4.74 13.11 -15.26
N LYS A 135 -3.73 13.42 -16.09
CA LYS A 135 -2.67 12.47 -16.46
C LYS A 135 -1.83 12.05 -15.24
N ARG A 136 -1.36 13.01 -14.43
CA ARG A 136 -0.56 12.73 -13.22
C ARG A 136 -1.35 11.94 -12.18
N GLN A 137 -2.65 12.22 -12.01
CA GLN A 137 -3.54 11.47 -11.12
C GLN A 137 -3.72 10.02 -11.60
N SER A 138 -3.89 9.81 -12.91
CA SER A 138 -3.97 8.48 -13.51
C SER A 138 -2.68 7.68 -13.28
N GLU A 139 -1.51 8.28 -13.59
CA GLU A 139 -0.21 7.66 -13.36
C GLU A 139 0.05 7.34 -11.89
N LEU A 140 -0.30 8.26 -10.98
CA LEU A 140 -0.21 8.05 -9.55
C LEU A 140 -1.09 6.87 -9.13
N LYS A 141 -2.34 6.83 -9.56
CA LYS A 141 -3.28 5.75 -9.24
C LYS A 141 -2.77 4.37 -9.70
N ILE A 142 -2.16 4.30 -10.88
CA ILE A 142 -1.54 3.07 -11.40
C ILE A 142 -0.40 2.61 -10.47
N LYS A 143 0.54 3.51 -10.15
CA LYS A 143 1.67 3.20 -9.26
C LYS A 143 1.22 2.77 -7.86
N LEU A 144 0.24 3.46 -7.29
CA LEU A 144 -0.31 3.11 -5.98
C LEU A 144 -1.04 1.75 -6.00
N ALA A 145 -1.68 1.40 -7.11
CA ALA A 145 -2.29 0.08 -7.28
C ALA A 145 -1.26 -1.04 -7.43
N GLU A 146 -0.14 -0.78 -8.11
CA GLU A 146 0.99 -1.71 -8.20
C GLU A 146 1.58 -1.99 -6.82
N ILE A 147 1.85 -0.96 -6.01
CA ILE A 147 2.33 -1.10 -4.63
C ILE A 147 1.36 -1.96 -3.81
N LYS A 148 0.04 -1.71 -3.92
CA LYS A 148 -0.97 -2.51 -3.21
C LYS A 148 -0.98 -3.97 -3.64
N LYS A 149 -0.75 -4.24 -4.94
CA LYS A 149 -0.65 -5.60 -5.47
C LYS A 149 0.59 -6.32 -4.93
N GLU A 150 1.74 -5.65 -4.93
CA GLU A 150 2.99 -6.18 -4.37
C GLU A 150 2.85 -6.47 -2.88
N PHE A 151 2.25 -5.55 -2.13
CA PHE A 151 1.96 -5.72 -0.70
C PHE A 151 1.12 -6.98 -0.39
N VAL A 152 0.05 -7.22 -1.16
CA VAL A 152 -0.78 -8.42 -0.99
C VAL A 152 -0.01 -9.68 -1.32
N LYS A 153 0.77 -9.66 -2.41
CA LYS A 153 1.61 -10.79 -2.82
C LYS A 153 2.62 -11.14 -1.73
N GLU A 154 3.32 -10.15 -1.19
CA GLU A 154 4.31 -10.33 -0.12
C GLU A 154 3.65 -10.92 1.13
N LYS A 155 2.48 -10.40 1.53
CA LYS A 155 1.69 -10.93 2.67
C LYS A 155 1.39 -12.43 2.50
N GLU A 156 0.93 -12.83 1.31
CA GLU A 156 0.58 -14.23 1.03
C GLU A 156 1.82 -15.13 0.96
N GLU A 157 2.92 -14.64 0.39
CA GLU A 157 4.18 -15.40 0.30
C GLU A 157 4.75 -15.69 1.68
N VAL A 158 4.78 -14.70 2.59
CA VAL A 158 5.31 -14.91 3.94
C VAL A 158 4.50 -15.93 4.74
N VAL A 159 3.17 -15.90 4.63
CA VAL A 159 2.31 -16.91 5.29
C VAL A 159 2.58 -18.32 4.73
N LYS A 160 2.83 -18.45 3.42
CA LYS A 160 3.21 -19.74 2.82
C LYS A 160 4.56 -20.23 3.33
N THR A 161 5.54 -19.33 3.45
CA THR A 161 6.85 -19.66 4.00
C THR A 161 6.73 -20.17 5.44
N TYR A 162 5.93 -19.51 6.29
CA TYR A 162 5.71 -20.00 7.66
C TYR A 162 5.08 -21.39 7.68
N LYS A 163 4.10 -21.68 6.81
CA LYS A 163 3.52 -23.03 6.76
C LYS A 163 4.54 -24.08 6.34
N ALA A 164 5.36 -23.79 5.33
CA ALA A 164 6.41 -24.69 4.87
C ALA A 164 7.46 -24.98 5.96
N GLU A 165 7.88 -23.96 6.72
CA GLU A 165 8.85 -24.09 7.83
C GLU A 165 8.36 -25.00 8.96
N TYR A 166 7.04 -25.10 9.17
CA TYR A 166 6.44 -25.87 10.27
C TYR A 166 5.84 -27.22 9.79
N GLU A 167 5.86 -27.49 8.49
CA GLU A 167 5.55 -28.79 7.88
C GLU A 167 6.79 -29.70 7.75
N GLU A 168 8.01 -29.14 7.82
CA GLU A 168 9.30 -29.85 7.97
C GLU A 168 9.53 -30.39 9.40
#